data_AF-A0A9W8A4L6-F1
#
_entry.id   AF-A0A9W8A4L6-F1
#
_cell.length_a   1.000
_cell.length_b   1.000
_cell.length_c   1.000
_cell.angle_alpha   90.00
_cell.angle_beta   90.00
_cell.angle_gamma   90.00
#
_symmetry.space_group_name_H-M   'P 1'
#
loop_
_entity.id
_entity.type
_entity.pdbx_description
1 polymer ?
#
loop_
_entity_poly.entity_id
_entity_poly.type
_entity_poly.pdbx_seq_one_letter_code
_entity_poly.pdbx_strand_id
1 'polypeptide(L)'
;MIAEFTGNPQGPTWQSWVFCTNDAINAFYPSLEPAAHFYIIWGLLDPTVQCKAEQTSVTNWATLAKFIEENYPNERWIEALDKLRTKGNLFKNLTPEAATTRACDFMHEVGASAFWAVTLVKEYLHHFAANLQHAPPSLGNTDDLAAIDLEPRLHEIAAAIKASRAFATILGTTQHPNQPVQAAPAVSKPQAGQIKPRPTYAPPLPSSRVPQVESNSSNARRRRQLESLRLKNKELQAKLDALTQSGKA
;
A
#
# COMPACT_ATOMS: atom_id res chain seq x y z
N MET A 1 6.53 -15.96 4.29
CA MET A 1 7.73 -15.68 3.49
C MET A 1 7.93 -14.18 3.53
N ILE A 2 9.07 -13.71 4.02
CA ILE A 2 9.40 -12.26 4.04
C ILE A 2 9.67 -11.86 2.59
N ALA A 3 9.01 -10.82 2.11
CA ALA A 3 9.24 -10.31 0.75
C ALA A 3 10.62 -9.66 0.65
N GLU A 4 11.24 -9.67 -0.52
CA GLU A 4 12.53 -9.00 -0.75
C GLU A 4 12.41 -7.46 -0.66
N PHE A 5 13.47 -6.79 -0.21
CA PHE A 5 13.54 -5.33 -0.30
C PHE A 5 14.00 -4.90 -1.70
N THR A 6 13.07 -4.40 -2.50
CA THR A 6 13.34 -3.99 -3.89
C THR A 6 13.71 -2.51 -4.04
N GLY A 7 13.60 -1.71 -2.97
CA GLY A 7 13.75 -0.25 -3.04
C GLY A 7 12.74 0.44 -3.98
N ASN A 8 11.63 -0.24 -4.33
CA ASN A 8 10.55 0.31 -5.13
C ASN A 8 9.53 0.96 -4.19
N PRO A 9 9.15 2.23 -4.41
CA PRO A 9 8.12 2.91 -3.60
C PRO A 9 6.71 2.28 -3.62
N GLN A 10 6.48 1.26 -4.44
CA GLN A 10 5.28 0.41 -4.37
C GLN A 10 5.36 -0.66 -3.26
N GLY A 11 6.57 -0.98 -2.80
CA GLY A 11 6.83 -1.91 -1.70
C GLY A 11 7.00 -1.21 -0.35
N PRO A 12 7.37 -1.96 0.70
CA PRO A 12 7.59 -1.40 2.03
C PRO A 12 8.77 -0.42 2.03
N THR A 13 8.77 0.48 3.01
CA THR A 13 9.94 1.34 3.27
C THR A 13 11.07 0.51 3.88
N TRP A 14 12.29 1.04 3.89
CA TRP A 14 13.41 0.33 4.51
C TRP A 14 13.16 0.03 5.99
N GLN A 15 12.66 1.01 6.72
CA GLN A 15 12.42 0.94 8.16
C GLN A 15 11.35 -0.11 8.47
N SER A 16 10.22 -0.07 7.76
CA SER A 16 9.14 -1.05 7.92
C SER A 16 9.60 -2.47 7.56
N TRP A 17 10.34 -2.60 6.45
CA TRP A 17 10.85 -3.87 6.00
C TRP A 17 11.91 -4.46 6.96
N VAL A 18 12.88 -3.65 7.41
CA VAL A 18 13.89 -4.07 8.39
C VAL A 18 13.27 -4.43 9.73
N PHE A 19 12.26 -3.68 10.17
CA PHE A 19 11.54 -3.98 11.41
C PHE A 19 10.87 -5.36 11.32
N CYS A 20 10.05 -5.59 10.28
CA CYS A 20 9.39 -6.87 10.06
C CYS A 20 10.39 -8.02 9.91
N THR A 21 11.52 -7.76 9.23
CA THR A 21 12.56 -8.76 8.99
C THR A 21 13.27 -9.11 10.28
N ASN A 22 13.65 -8.13 11.10
CA ASN A 22 14.27 -8.37 12.39
C ASN A 22 13.33 -9.08 13.37
N ASP A 23 12.06 -8.70 13.40
CA ASP A 23 11.06 -9.37 14.24
C ASP A 23 10.94 -10.86 13.87
N ALA A 24 10.86 -11.16 12.56
CA ALA A 24 10.85 -12.53 12.08
C ALA A 24 12.17 -13.28 12.38
N ILE A 25 13.34 -12.66 12.18
CA ILE A 25 14.63 -13.26 12.53
C ILE A 25 14.66 -13.60 14.02
N ASN A 26 14.25 -12.69 14.89
CA ASN A 26 14.22 -12.90 16.33
C ASN A 26 13.23 -14.01 16.74
N ALA A 27 12.10 -14.12 16.05
CA ALA A 27 11.11 -15.17 16.31
C ALA A 27 11.62 -16.57 15.93
N PHE A 28 12.34 -16.70 14.80
CA PHE A 28 12.85 -18.00 14.33
C PHE A 28 14.24 -18.34 14.87
N TYR A 29 15.07 -17.34 15.15
CA TYR A 29 16.48 -17.47 15.55
C TYR A 29 16.83 -16.51 16.70
N PRO A 30 16.25 -16.69 17.90
CA PRO A 30 16.38 -15.74 19.02
C PRO A 30 17.81 -15.60 19.59
N SER A 31 18.70 -16.55 19.28
CA SER A 31 20.09 -16.55 19.76
C SER A 31 21.11 -16.24 18.65
N LEU A 32 20.64 -15.69 17.52
CA LEU A 32 21.50 -15.39 16.39
C LEU A 32 22.40 -14.18 16.70
N GLU A 33 23.68 -14.26 16.31
CA GLU A 33 24.60 -13.15 16.51
C GLU A 33 24.26 -11.95 15.60
N PRO A 34 24.46 -10.70 16.04
CA PRO A 34 24.17 -9.51 15.24
C PRO A 34 24.86 -9.49 13.86
N ALA A 35 26.05 -10.07 13.73
CA ALA A 35 26.74 -10.17 12.46
C ALA A 35 26.00 -11.08 11.46
N ALA A 36 25.35 -12.15 11.95
CA ALA A 36 24.55 -13.03 11.11
C ALA A 36 23.22 -12.36 10.69
N HIS A 37 22.66 -11.46 11.50
CA HIS A 37 21.49 -10.64 11.09
C HIS A 37 21.82 -9.83 9.84
N PHE A 38 23.01 -9.22 9.78
CA PHE A 38 23.44 -8.47 8.61
C PHE A 38 23.46 -9.34 7.35
N TYR A 39 24.01 -10.54 7.40
CA TYR A 39 24.06 -11.43 6.22
C TYR A 39 22.69 -11.94 5.79
N ILE A 40 21.78 -12.19 6.74
CA ILE A 40 20.39 -12.55 6.40
C ILE A 40 19.70 -11.37 5.72
N ILE A 41 19.81 -10.17 6.31
CA ILE A 41 19.21 -8.96 5.73
C ILE A 41 19.80 -8.66 4.35
N TRP A 42 21.12 -8.76 4.21
CA TRP A 42 21.81 -8.63 2.93
C TRP A 42 21.26 -9.61 1.89
N GLY A 43 21.10 -10.89 2.25
CA GLY A 43 20.58 -11.92 1.37
C GLY A 43 19.10 -11.76 0.98
N LEU A 44 18.33 -10.96 1.73
CA LEU A 44 16.92 -10.65 1.44
C LEU A 44 16.73 -9.33 0.67
N LEU A 45 17.81 -8.64 0.32
CA LEU A 45 17.75 -7.51 -0.61
C LEU A 45 17.55 -8.02 -2.04
N ASP A 46 16.80 -7.27 -2.84
CA ASP A 46 16.70 -7.54 -4.28
C ASP A 46 18.09 -7.47 -4.95
N PRO A 47 18.41 -8.34 -5.91
CA PRO A 47 19.72 -8.40 -6.56
C PRO A 47 20.19 -7.07 -7.15
N THR A 48 19.26 -6.22 -7.61
CA THR A 48 19.62 -4.90 -8.16
C THR A 48 20.01 -3.90 -7.07
N VAL A 49 19.45 -4.04 -5.86
CA VAL A 49 19.84 -3.25 -4.68
C VAL A 49 21.20 -3.72 -4.19
N GLN A 50 21.41 -5.04 -4.09
CA GLN A 50 22.70 -5.64 -3.71
C GLN A 50 23.82 -5.18 -4.64
N CYS A 51 23.63 -5.31 -5.96
CA CYS A 51 24.63 -4.92 -6.95
C CYS A 51 25.03 -3.44 -6.83
N LYS A 52 24.06 -2.54 -6.55
CA LYS A 52 24.37 -1.12 -6.29
C LYS A 52 25.12 -0.92 -4.97
N ALA A 53 24.73 -1.63 -3.92
CA ALA A 53 25.39 -1.56 -2.62
C ALA A 53 26.86 -2.03 -2.71
N GLU A 54 27.12 -3.12 -3.44
CA GLU A 54 28.47 -3.64 -3.70
C GLU A 54 29.35 -2.63 -4.44
N GLN A 55 28.80 -1.92 -5.43
CA GLN A 55 29.51 -0.86 -6.15
C GLN A 55 29.91 0.31 -5.24
N THR A 56 29.21 0.49 -4.12
CA THR A 56 29.51 1.52 -3.10
C THR A 56 30.33 1.01 -1.92
N SER A 57 30.90 -0.20 -2.01
CA SER A 57 31.73 -0.80 -0.96
C SER A 57 31.02 -1.00 0.39
N VAL A 58 29.71 -1.32 0.37
CA VAL A 58 28.97 -1.71 1.58
C VAL A 58 29.50 -3.04 2.09
N THR A 59 29.90 -3.09 3.37
CA THR A 59 30.55 -4.29 3.97
C THR A 59 29.96 -4.68 5.32
N ASN A 60 29.13 -3.83 5.93
CA ASN A 60 28.56 -4.05 7.25
C ASN A 60 27.26 -3.25 7.42
N TRP A 61 26.60 -3.44 8.57
CA TRP A 61 25.34 -2.76 8.87
C TRP A 61 25.41 -1.23 8.78
N ALA A 62 26.47 -0.61 9.30
CA ALA A 62 26.61 0.84 9.33
C ALA A 62 26.75 1.43 7.90
N THR A 63 27.56 0.79 7.06
CA THR A 63 27.73 1.18 5.65
C THR A 63 26.46 0.92 4.84
N LEU A 64 25.73 -0.16 5.13
CA LEU A 64 24.44 -0.45 4.50
C LEU A 64 23.38 0.59 4.87
N ALA A 65 23.25 0.93 6.15
CA ALA A 65 22.28 1.94 6.60
C ALA A 65 22.51 3.28 5.89
N LYS A 66 23.77 3.72 5.80
CA LYS A 66 24.14 4.94 5.08
C LYS A 66 23.81 4.84 3.58
N PHE A 67 24.15 3.74 2.93
CA PHE A 67 23.80 3.50 1.53
C PHE A 67 22.29 3.59 1.30
N ILE A 68 21.49 3.02 2.21
CA ILE A 68 20.03 3.02 2.10
C ILE A 68 19.47 4.44 2.27
N GLU A 69 19.93 5.18 3.28
CA GLU A 69 19.51 6.58 3.50
C GLU A 69 19.81 7.47 2.27
N GLU A 70 20.96 7.26 1.62
CA GLU A 70 21.37 8.04 0.44
C GLU A 70 20.60 7.65 -0.82
N ASN A 71 20.29 6.36 -1.04
CA ASN A 71 19.75 5.86 -2.31
C ASN A 71 18.24 5.61 -2.30
N TYR A 72 17.68 5.41 -1.11
CA TYR A 72 16.27 5.08 -0.89
C TYR A 72 15.67 5.97 0.21
N PRO A 73 15.77 7.31 0.08
CA PRO A 73 15.26 8.21 1.09
C PRO A 73 13.73 8.12 1.17
N ASN A 74 13.23 8.29 2.39
CA ASN A 74 11.82 8.23 2.75
C ASN A 74 10.94 9.17 1.90
N GLU A 75 11.47 10.33 1.52
CA GLU A 75 10.79 11.28 0.62
C GLU A 75 10.31 10.63 -0.68
N ARG A 76 11.06 9.65 -1.18
CA ARG A 76 10.73 8.95 -2.42
C ARG A 76 9.47 8.10 -2.28
N TRP A 77 9.23 7.52 -1.09
CA TRP A 77 7.99 6.82 -0.77
C TRP A 77 6.82 7.79 -0.60
N ILE A 78 7.03 8.89 0.12
CA ILE A 78 6.01 9.94 0.30
C ILE A 78 5.52 10.45 -1.06
N GLU A 79 6.45 10.80 -1.96
CA GLU A 79 6.09 11.29 -3.30
C GLU A 79 5.37 10.25 -4.14
N ALA A 80 5.81 9.00 -4.11
CA ALA A 80 5.19 7.94 -4.89
C ALA A 80 3.79 7.61 -4.39
N LEU A 81 3.61 7.55 -3.07
CA LEU A 81 2.33 7.26 -2.46
C LEU A 81 1.35 8.43 -2.65
N ASP A 82 1.78 9.70 -2.53
CA ASP A 82 0.91 10.85 -2.84
C ASP A 82 0.53 10.88 -4.34
N LYS A 83 1.42 10.44 -5.24
CA LYS A 83 1.09 10.25 -6.66
C LYS A 83 0.06 9.14 -6.87
N LEU A 84 0.11 8.04 -6.11
CA LEU A 84 -0.91 6.99 -6.19
C LEU A 84 -2.25 7.48 -5.64
N ARG A 85 -2.21 8.17 -4.50
CA ARG A 85 -3.34 8.80 -3.84
C ARG A 85 -4.10 9.73 -4.78
N THR A 86 -3.39 10.69 -5.36
CA THR A 86 -3.96 11.66 -6.33
C THR A 86 -4.54 11.00 -7.59
N LYS A 87 -4.07 9.80 -7.94
CA LYS A 87 -4.60 8.99 -9.06
C LYS A 87 -5.69 8.00 -8.63
N GLY A 88 -6.10 7.97 -7.36
CA GLY A 88 -7.07 7.01 -6.83
C GLY A 88 -6.57 5.56 -6.83
N ASN A 89 -5.26 5.35 -6.85
CA ASN A 89 -4.63 4.04 -7.01
C ASN A 89 -3.85 3.57 -5.77
N LEU A 90 -3.99 4.25 -4.63
CA LEU A 90 -3.20 3.98 -3.42
C LEU A 90 -3.24 2.50 -3.00
N PHE A 91 -4.43 1.90 -3.04
CA PHE A 91 -4.66 0.50 -2.63
C PHE A 91 -4.93 -0.46 -3.78
N LYS A 92 -4.78 0.01 -5.04
CA LYS A 92 -5.16 -0.79 -6.22
C LYS A 92 -4.40 -2.11 -6.29
N ASN A 93 -5.15 -3.19 -6.54
CA ASN A 93 -4.65 -4.57 -6.65
C ASN A 93 -4.01 -5.12 -5.36
N LEU A 94 -4.27 -4.51 -4.20
CA LEU A 94 -3.79 -5.03 -2.92
C LEU A 94 -4.88 -5.84 -2.21
N THR A 95 -4.44 -6.83 -1.43
CA THR A 95 -5.31 -7.44 -0.42
C THR A 95 -5.53 -6.45 0.73
N PRO A 96 -6.58 -6.62 1.55
CA PRO A 96 -6.79 -5.78 2.73
C PRO A 96 -5.55 -5.72 3.64
N GLU A 97 -4.87 -6.84 3.85
CA GLU A 97 -3.66 -6.90 4.68
C GLU A 97 -2.52 -6.06 4.10
N ALA A 98 -2.23 -6.23 2.81
CA ALA A 98 -1.18 -5.46 2.14
C ALA A 98 -1.53 -3.96 2.07
N ALA A 99 -2.81 -3.62 1.93
CA ALA A 99 -3.29 -2.24 1.99
C ALA A 99 -3.14 -1.64 3.40
N THR A 100 -3.36 -2.42 4.46
CA THR A 100 -3.16 -1.97 5.84
C THR A 100 -1.71 -1.63 6.09
N THR A 101 -0.79 -2.54 5.74
CA THR A 101 0.67 -2.28 5.83
C THR A 101 1.05 -1.03 5.06
N ARG A 102 0.58 -0.87 3.81
CA ARG A 102 0.88 0.31 2.99
C ARG A 102 0.38 1.62 3.62
N ALA A 103 -0.80 1.60 4.26
CA ALA A 103 -1.33 2.79 4.92
C ALA A 103 -0.57 3.14 6.21
N CYS A 104 -0.17 2.13 6.99
CA CYS A 104 0.70 2.33 8.16
C CYS A 104 2.06 2.91 7.75
N ASP A 105 2.69 2.34 6.71
CA ASP A 105 3.93 2.85 6.13
C ASP A 105 3.75 4.32 5.70
N PHE A 106 2.68 4.64 4.96
CA PHE A 106 2.40 6.02 4.57
C PHE A 106 2.36 6.96 5.78
N MET A 107 1.65 6.59 6.83
CA MET A 107 1.49 7.47 7.98
C MET A 107 2.80 7.67 8.76
N HIS A 108 3.63 6.62 8.84
CA HIS A 108 4.97 6.73 9.40
C HIS A 108 5.82 7.74 8.62
N GLU A 109 5.75 7.68 7.28
CA GLU A 109 6.60 8.50 6.42
C GLU A 109 6.14 9.97 6.31
N VAL A 110 4.84 10.24 6.16
CA VAL A 110 4.35 11.63 6.01
C VAL A 110 4.25 12.36 7.37
N GLY A 111 4.48 11.64 8.46
CA GLY A 111 4.33 12.10 9.83
C GLY A 111 2.93 11.83 10.36
N ALA A 112 2.90 11.16 11.51
CA ALA A 112 1.68 10.77 12.20
C ALA A 112 0.81 12.00 12.51
N SER A 113 -0.28 12.17 11.76
CA SER A 113 -1.26 13.23 11.99
C SER A 113 -2.67 12.69 11.80
N ALA A 114 -3.61 13.23 12.58
CA ALA A 114 -5.03 12.88 12.47
C ALA A 114 -5.55 13.13 11.05
N PHE A 115 -5.10 14.19 10.38
CA PHE A 115 -5.46 14.47 8.99
C PHE A 115 -5.12 13.30 8.04
N TRP A 116 -3.89 12.77 8.14
CA TRP A 116 -3.46 11.66 7.30
C TRP A 116 -4.14 10.35 7.67
N ALA A 117 -4.35 10.09 8.97
CA ALA A 117 -5.10 8.92 9.42
C ALA A 117 -6.52 8.92 8.85
N VAL A 118 -7.25 10.04 8.97
CA VAL A 118 -8.60 10.19 8.41
C VAL A 118 -8.60 10.01 6.89
N THR A 119 -7.62 10.63 6.20
CA THR A 119 -7.51 10.52 4.74
C THR A 119 -7.29 9.08 4.29
N LEU A 120 -6.36 8.37 4.93
CA LEU A 120 -6.06 6.98 4.62
C LEU A 120 -7.24 6.06 4.90
N VAL A 121 -7.93 6.20 6.04
CA VAL A 121 -9.12 5.41 6.34
C VAL A 121 -10.23 5.67 5.32
N LYS A 122 -10.48 6.93 4.94
CA LYS A 122 -11.49 7.26 3.92
C LYS A 122 -11.16 6.63 2.56
N GLU A 123 -9.91 6.71 2.14
CA GLU A 123 -9.48 6.09 0.89
C GLU A 123 -9.54 4.57 0.94
N TYR A 124 -9.22 3.97 2.09
CA TYR A 124 -9.29 2.53 2.30
C TYR A 124 -10.74 2.04 2.23
N LEU A 125 -11.65 2.70 2.94
CA LEU A 125 -13.09 2.43 2.90
C LEU A 125 -13.65 2.60 1.48
N HIS A 126 -13.25 3.67 0.78
CA HIS A 126 -13.67 3.90 -0.60
C HIS A 126 -13.18 2.79 -1.53
N HIS A 127 -11.91 2.38 -1.41
CA HIS A 127 -11.33 1.33 -2.25
C HIS A 127 -12.03 -0.01 -2.06
N PHE A 128 -12.34 -0.38 -0.82
CA PHE A 128 -12.96 -1.65 -0.48
C PHE A 128 -14.49 -1.57 -0.30
N ALA A 129 -15.14 -0.48 -0.72
CA ALA A 129 -16.58 -0.26 -0.51
C ALA A 129 -17.44 -1.43 -1.01
N ALA A 130 -17.09 -2.00 -2.18
CA ALA A 130 -17.80 -3.16 -2.74
C ALA A 130 -17.70 -4.42 -1.85
N ASN A 131 -16.68 -4.53 -1.01
CA ASN A 131 -16.50 -5.63 -0.07
C ASN A 131 -17.06 -5.35 1.33
N LEU A 132 -17.63 -4.17 1.56
CA LEU A 132 -18.14 -3.72 2.87
C LEU A 132 -19.68 -3.62 2.90
N GLN A 133 -20.38 -4.25 1.95
CA GLN A 133 -21.85 -4.17 1.83
C GLN A 133 -22.61 -4.61 3.08
N HIS A 134 -22.03 -5.46 3.91
CA HIS A 134 -22.63 -5.99 5.15
C HIS A 134 -21.90 -5.51 6.41
N ALA A 135 -21.02 -4.52 6.28
CA ALA A 135 -20.23 -4.02 7.39
C ALA A 135 -21.04 -3.03 8.24
N PRO A 136 -20.79 -2.93 9.57
CA PRO A 136 -21.48 -1.99 10.43
C PRO A 136 -21.21 -0.52 10.01
N PRO A 137 -22.22 0.38 10.07
CA PRO A 137 -22.08 1.77 9.64
C PRO A 137 -21.00 2.56 10.41
N SER A 138 -20.72 2.14 11.66
CA SER A 138 -19.72 2.75 12.55
C SER A 138 -18.29 2.70 12.00
N LEU A 139 -18.00 1.80 11.06
CA LEU A 139 -16.71 1.73 10.38
C LEU A 139 -16.44 2.97 9.51
N GLY A 140 -17.50 3.62 9.02
CA GLY A 140 -17.40 4.85 8.24
C GLY A 140 -17.12 6.11 9.07
N ASN A 141 -17.25 6.03 10.40
CA ASN A 141 -17.02 7.18 11.26
C ASN A 141 -15.52 7.46 11.40
N THR A 142 -15.09 8.67 11.05
CA THR A 142 -13.69 9.11 11.14
C THR A 142 -13.52 10.35 12.00
N ASP A 143 -14.57 10.83 12.65
CA ASP A 143 -14.61 12.17 13.26
C ASP A 143 -13.65 12.28 14.46
N ASP A 144 -13.42 11.18 15.17
CA ASP A 144 -12.52 11.10 16.34
C ASP A 144 -11.20 10.35 16.05
N LEU A 145 -10.87 10.09 14.78
CA LEU A 145 -9.72 9.24 14.45
C LEU A 145 -8.39 9.99 14.68
N ALA A 146 -7.65 9.59 15.72
CA ALA A 146 -6.28 10.04 15.92
C ALA A 146 -5.29 9.23 15.07
N ALA A 147 -4.06 9.74 14.96
CA ALA A 147 -2.99 9.03 14.23
C ALA A 147 -2.72 7.65 14.85
N ILE A 148 -2.69 7.57 16.18
CA ILE A 148 -2.45 6.33 16.92
C ILE A 148 -3.52 5.25 16.67
N ASP A 149 -4.71 5.65 16.23
CA ASP A 149 -5.85 4.75 16.04
C ASP A 149 -5.94 4.21 14.61
N LEU A 150 -5.07 4.65 13.69
CA LEU A 150 -5.15 4.21 12.29
C LEU A 150 -5.00 2.69 12.17
N GLU A 151 -3.92 2.12 12.71
CA GLU A 151 -3.63 0.70 12.56
C GLU A 151 -4.75 -0.18 13.14
N PRO A 152 -5.23 0.04 14.39
CA PRO A 152 -6.41 -0.64 14.90
C PRO A 152 -7.63 -0.51 13.97
N ARG A 153 -7.88 0.69 13.45
CA ARG A 153 -9.03 0.96 12.57
C ARG A 153 -8.93 0.22 11.23
N LEU A 154 -7.75 0.19 10.62
CA LEU A 154 -7.53 -0.54 9.37
C LEU A 154 -7.68 -2.04 9.57
N HIS A 155 -7.24 -2.59 10.71
CA HIS A 155 -7.46 -3.99 11.05
C HIS A 155 -8.95 -4.32 11.25
N GLU A 156 -9.69 -3.43 11.91
CA GLU A 156 -11.14 -3.56 12.07
C GLU A 156 -11.86 -3.60 10.70
N ILE A 157 -11.48 -2.69 9.79
CA ILE A 157 -12.03 -2.66 8.43
C ILE A 157 -11.65 -3.92 7.65
N ALA A 158 -10.38 -4.36 7.72
CA ALA A 158 -9.92 -5.58 7.06
C ALA A 158 -10.68 -6.83 7.56
N ALA A 159 -10.97 -6.91 8.87
CA ALA A 159 -11.79 -7.97 9.44
C ALA A 159 -13.24 -7.90 8.94
N ALA A 160 -13.82 -6.70 8.85
CA ALA A 160 -15.17 -6.51 8.31
C ALA A 160 -15.29 -6.89 6.82
N ILE A 161 -14.23 -6.65 6.03
CA ILE A 161 -14.13 -7.12 4.63
C ILE A 161 -14.17 -8.65 4.58
N LYS A 162 -13.40 -9.33 5.43
CA LYS A 162 -13.41 -10.81 5.49
C LYS A 162 -14.77 -11.35 5.87
N ALA A 163 -15.39 -10.78 6.90
CA ALA A 163 -16.72 -11.17 7.36
C ALA A 163 -17.79 -10.96 6.27
N SER A 164 -17.78 -9.81 5.60
CA SER A 164 -18.73 -9.49 4.52
C SER A 164 -18.57 -10.44 3.32
N ARG A 165 -17.32 -10.79 2.94
CA ARG A 165 -17.05 -11.77 1.88
C ARG A 165 -17.52 -13.18 2.27
N ALA A 166 -17.28 -13.60 3.51
CA ALA A 166 -17.76 -14.89 4.01
C ALA A 166 -19.29 -14.94 3.98
N PHE A 167 -19.96 -13.87 4.41
CA PHE A 167 -21.43 -13.78 4.37
C PHE A 167 -21.99 -13.80 2.95
N ALA A 168 -21.40 -13.05 2.01
CA ALA A 168 -21.79 -13.07 0.61
C ALA A 168 -21.61 -14.46 -0.03
N THR A 169 -20.56 -15.20 0.38
CA THR A 169 -20.35 -16.59 -0.04
C THR A 169 -21.45 -17.50 0.47
N ILE A 170 -21.82 -17.40 1.76
CA ILE A 170 -22.93 -18.16 2.35
C ILE A 170 -24.23 -17.88 1.59
N LEU A 171 -24.55 -16.60 1.36
CA LEU A 171 -25.75 -16.19 0.62
C LEU A 171 -25.76 -16.70 -0.83
N GLY A 172 -24.61 -16.69 -1.50
CA GLY A 172 -24.43 -17.25 -2.85
C GLY A 172 -24.55 -18.79 -2.88
N THR A 173 -24.12 -19.48 -1.83
CA THR A 173 -24.27 -20.94 -1.69
C THR A 173 -25.67 -21.39 -1.27
N THR A 174 -26.53 -20.48 -0.80
CA THR A 174 -27.94 -20.79 -0.48
C THR A 174 -28.88 -20.86 -1.69
N GLN A 175 -28.41 -20.72 -2.93
CA GLN A 175 -29.21 -21.08 -4.10
C GLN A 175 -29.13 -22.60 -4.42
N HIS A 176 -30.13 -23.31 -3.87
CA HIS A 176 -30.65 -24.67 -4.12
C HIS A 176 -29.83 -25.93 -3.74
N PRO A 177 -30.38 -26.74 -2.81
CA PRO A 177 -30.56 -28.16 -2.99
C PRO A 177 -32.06 -28.47 -2.98
N ASN A 178 -32.70 -28.37 -4.14
CA ASN A 178 -33.95 -29.06 -4.52
C ASN A 178 -34.66 -28.25 -5.62
N GLN A 179 -34.38 -28.59 -6.87
CA GLN A 179 -35.41 -28.55 -7.90
C GLN A 179 -35.19 -29.76 -8.84
N PRO A 180 -36.22 -30.58 -9.08
CA PRO A 180 -36.12 -31.74 -9.93
C PRO A 180 -35.94 -31.32 -11.39
N VAL A 181 -35.02 -32.02 -12.06
CA VAL A 181 -34.70 -31.88 -13.49
C VAL A 181 -35.96 -32.17 -14.32
N GLN A 182 -36.55 -31.15 -14.95
CA GLN A 182 -37.48 -31.35 -16.06
C GLN A 182 -36.67 -31.40 -17.36
N ALA A 183 -36.71 -32.57 -17.98
CA ALA A 183 -36.13 -32.86 -19.27
C ALA A 183 -36.74 -31.98 -20.37
N ALA A 184 -35.89 -31.31 -21.14
CA ALA A 184 -36.28 -30.72 -22.41
C ALA A 184 -36.40 -31.82 -23.49
N PRO A 185 -37.45 -31.81 -24.34
CA PRO A 185 -37.51 -32.70 -25.49
C PRO A 185 -36.67 -32.14 -26.66
N ALA A 186 -36.10 -33.06 -27.42
CA ALA A 186 -35.27 -32.82 -28.58
C ALA A 186 -36.08 -32.56 -29.89
N VAL A 187 -35.32 -32.34 -30.97
CA VAL A 187 -35.65 -32.31 -32.43
C VAL A 187 -36.22 -30.97 -32.94
N SER A 188 -35.75 -30.29 -34.01
CA SER A 188 -35.07 -30.71 -35.25
C SER A 188 -34.30 -29.54 -35.93
N LYS A 189 -33.28 -29.85 -36.74
CA LYS A 189 -32.70 -28.95 -37.79
C LYS A 189 -33.63 -28.89 -39.03
N PRO A 190 -33.41 -27.98 -40.02
CA PRO A 190 -32.43 -28.25 -41.10
C PRO A 190 -31.63 -27.02 -41.62
N GLN A 191 -30.46 -27.33 -42.21
CA GLN A 191 -29.73 -26.78 -43.41
C GLN A 191 -30.02 -25.35 -43.92
N ALA A 192 -29.16 -24.65 -44.67
CA ALA A 192 -27.75 -24.67 -45.06
C ALA A 192 -27.56 -23.40 -45.92
N GLY A 193 -26.40 -22.75 -45.89
CA GLY A 193 -26.12 -21.59 -46.74
C GLY A 193 -24.67 -21.15 -46.65
N GLN A 194 -23.83 -21.71 -47.53
CA GLN A 194 -22.44 -21.33 -47.76
C GLN A 194 -22.32 -19.92 -48.36
N ILE A 195 -21.40 -19.07 -47.87
CA ILE A 195 -20.59 -18.14 -48.70
C ILE A 195 -19.17 -18.00 -48.11
N LYS A 196 -18.18 -17.96 -49.01
CA LYS A 196 -16.70 -18.06 -48.91
C LYS A 196 -15.92 -17.09 -47.98
N PRO A 197 -14.63 -17.40 -47.67
CA PRO A 197 -13.72 -16.55 -46.89
C PRO A 197 -12.73 -15.73 -47.77
N ARG A 198 -12.33 -14.50 -47.34
CA ARG A 198 -10.97 -13.89 -47.54
C ARG A 198 -10.86 -12.47 -46.89
N PRO A 199 -9.66 -11.81 -46.82
CA PRO A 199 -8.76 -11.76 -45.66
C PRO A 199 -8.51 -10.33 -45.09
N THR A 200 -7.80 -10.29 -43.95
CA THR A 200 -6.87 -9.26 -43.40
C THR A 200 -7.14 -7.78 -43.68
N TYR A 201 -7.29 -6.95 -42.63
CA TYR A 201 -6.56 -5.68 -42.43
C TYR A 201 -6.72 -5.19 -40.98
N ALA A 202 -5.59 -4.97 -40.29
CA ALA A 202 -5.54 -4.26 -39.02
C ALA A 202 -5.78 -2.75 -39.23
N PRO A 203 -6.39 -2.03 -38.26
CA PRO A 203 -6.34 -0.57 -38.23
C PRO A 203 -5.47 -0.01 -37.08
N PRO A 204 -5.05 1.27 -37.19
CA PRO A 204 -3.80 1.79 -36.66
C PRO A 204 -3.90 2.51 -35.30
N LEU A 205 -2.73 2.73 -34.69
CA LEU A 205 -2.49 3.66 -33.57
C LEU A 205 -2.97 5.09 -33.88
N PRO A 206 -3.61 5.79 -32.92
CA PRO A 206 -3.68 7.26 -32.96
C PRO A 206 -2.53 7.89 -32.17
N SER A 207 -1.80 8.76 -32.86
CA SER A 207 -0.77 9.67 -32.36
C SER A 207 -1.38 10.99 -31.87
N SER A 208 -0.74 11.57 -30.85
CA SER A 208 -0.64 13.00 -30.52
C SER A 208 -1.84 13.77 -29.96
N ARG A 209 -1.78 14.13 -28.67
CA ARG A 209 -1.68 15.53 -28.21
C ARG A 209 -1.45 15.63 -26.70
N VAL A 210 -0.33 16.24 -26.33
CA VAL A 210 -0.03 16.74 -24.98
C VAL A 210 -0.73 18.09 -24.81
N PRO A 211 -1.49 18.33 -23.71
CA PRO A 211 -1.70 19.68 -23.20
C PRO A 211 -0.59 19.98 -22.18
N GLN A 212 0.23 20.98 -22.50
CA GLN A 212 1.23 21.54 -21.61
C GLN A 212 0.64 22.77 -20.90
N VAL A 213 1.04 22.94 -19.63
CA VAL A 213 1.04 24.18 -18.84
C VAL A 213 -0.25 24.57 -18.10
N GLU A 214 -0.39 24.07 -16.87
CA GLU A 214 -0.93 24.85 -15.72
C GLU A 214 -0.42 24.34 -14.33
N SER A 215 0.56 23.44 -14.28
CA SER A 215 0.97 22.74 -13.04
C SER A 215 2.10 23.40 -12.22
N ASN A 216 2.75 24.47 -12.70
CA ASN A 216 3.96 24.96 -12.03
C ASN A 216 3.69 25.89 -10.84
N SER A 217 2.62 26.70 -10.85
CA SER A 217 2.29 27.58 -9.71
C SER A 217 1.66 26.82 -8.54
N SER A 218 0.83 25.81 -8.84
CA SER A 218 0.19 24.95 -7.85
C SER A 218 1.21 24.10 -7.10
N ASN A 219 2.19 23.52 -7.81
CA ASN A 219 3.27 22.74 -7.21
C ASN A 219 4.20 23.61 -6.34
N ALA A 220 4.50 24.84 -6.78
CA ALA A 220 5.32 25.76 -5.98
C ALA A 220 4.62 26.20 -4.68
N ARG A 221 3.31 26.51 -4.76
CA ARG A 221 2.50 26.85 -3.58
C ARG A 221 2.38 25.66 -2.62
N ARG A 222 2.20 24.45 -3.16
CA ARG A 222 2.09 23.20 -2.40
C ARG A 222 3.40 22.82 -1.71
N ARG A 223 4.56 23.01 -2.36
CA ARG A 223 5.89 22.82 -1.73
C ARG A 223 6.10 23.75 -0.56
N ARG A 224 5.78 25.04 -0.71
CA ARG A 224 5.86 26.02 0.39
C ARG A 224 4.95 25.66 1.57
N GLN A 225 3.76 25.13 1.27
CA GLN A 225 2.83 24.68 2.30
C GLN A 225 3.37 23.45 3.06
N LEU A 226 3.99 22.50 2.36
CA LEU A 226 4.60 21.32 2.97
C LEU A 226 5.83 21.69 3.84
N GLU A 227 6.67 22.62 3.37
CA GLU A 227 7.80 23.15 4.15
C GLU A 227 7.34 23.88 5.42
N SER A 228 6.28 24.68 5.32
CA SER A 228 5.68 25.37 6.47
C SER A 228 5.14 24.39 7.52
N LEU A 229 4.49 23.30 7.09
CA LEU A 229 4.00 22.26 8.00
C LEU A 229 5.15 21.50 8.67
N ARG A 230 6.22 21.20 7.92
CA ARG A 230 7.43 20.55 8.47
C ARG A 230 8.11 21.41 9.53
N LEU A 231 8.24 22.72 9.28
CA LEU A 231 8.82 23.63 10.25
C LEU A 231 7.98 23.69 11.54
N LYS A 232 6.66 23.77 11.38
CA LYS A 232 5.72 23.81 12.52
C LYS A 232 5.74 22.51 13.34
N ASN A 233 5.86 21.36 12.68
CA ASN A 233 6.01 20.08 13.37
C ASN A 233 7.33 19.99 14.14
N LYS A 234 8.44 20.50 13.58
CA LYS A 234 9.72 20.57 14.31
C LYS A 234 9.63 21.48 15.54
N GLU A 235 8.96 22.62 15.44
CA GLU A 235 8.72 23.51 16.58
C GLU A 235 7.84 22.86 17.66
N LEU A 236 6.80 22.14 17.26
CA LEU A 236 5.93 21.42 18.19
C LEU A 236 6.68 20.29 18.88
N GLN A 237 7.52 19.55 18.15
CA GLN A 237 8.36 18.51 18.72
C GLN A 237 9.36 19.09 19.73
N ALA A 238 10.04 20.19 19.39
CA ALA A 238 10.96 20.87 20.30
C ALA A 238 10.25 21.38 21.58
N LYS A 239 9.01 21.86 21.46
CA LYS A 239 8.19 22.26 22.62
C LYS A 239 7.78 21.07 23.47
N LEU A 240 7.44 19.94 22.85
CA LEU A 240 7.11 18.71 23.57
C LEU A 240 8.32 18.18 24.34
N ASP A 241 9.50 18.20 23.73
CA ASP A 241 10.75 17.79 24.36
C ASP A 241 11.12 18.71 25.54
N ALA A 242 10.94 20.03 25.37
CA ALA A 242 11.15 21.01 26.44
C ALA A 242 10.17 20.84 27.61
N LEU A 243 8.89 20.56 27.35
CA LEU A 243 7.89 20.28 28.38
C LEU A 243 8.19 18.96 29.11
N THR A 244 8.67 17.95 28.40
CA THR A 244 9.06 16.65 28.97
C THR A 244 10.30 16.77 29.86
N GLN A 245 11.21 17.68 29.54
CA GLN A 245 12.39 17.99 30.37
C GLN A 245 12.01 18.87 31.58
N SER A 246 11.09 19.83 31.42
CA SER A 246 10.62 20.69 32.52
C SER A 246 9.73 19.97 33.53
N GLY A 247 9.09 18.85 33.16
CA GLY A 247 8.30 18.03 34.08
C GLY A 247 9.11 17.01 34.90
N LYS A 248 10.45 16.99 34.73
CA LYS A 248 11.39 16.14 35.47
C LYS A 248 12.28 16.90 36.47
N ALA A 249 12.08 18.21 36.63
CA ALA A 249 12.72 19.06 37.63
C ALA A 249 11.75 19.37 38.77
#